data_AF-M0A0L7-F1
#
_entry.id   AF-M0A0L7-F1
#
_cell.length_a   1.000
_cell.length_b   1.000
_cell.length_c   1.000
_cell.angle_alpha   90.00
_cell.angle_beta   90.00
_cell.angle_gamma   90.00
#
_symmetry.space_group_name_H-M   'P 1'
#
loop_
_entity.id
_entity.type
_entity.pdbx_description
1 polymer ?
#
loop_
_entity_poly.entity_id
_entity_poly.type
_entity_poly.pdbx_seq_one_letter_code
_entity_poly.pdbx_strand_id
1 'polypeptide(L)'
;MRIELRVCQHCLDGDHASAQKSELLQDMVDCAEKIQEYKEVLDLDAVHIRRVRDDEPGKPEALPVVAATIQNDQIVLNDTQLVAEGQDGNMLLYANPDDILTVLAGNIDEISKAVTEDVTVDLSDRGAQIVSQADLGANRNQQPDP
;
A
#
# COMPACT_ATOMS: atom_id res chain seq x y z
N MET A 1 14.09 -6.09 -5.38
CA MET A 1 13.44 -5.15 -4.43
C MET A 1 12.28 -5.87 -3.75
N ARG A 2 11.82 -5.44 -2.56
CA ARG A 2 10.70 -6.09 -1.86
C ARG A 2 9.73 -5.08 -1.28
N ILE A 3 8.43 -5.42 -1.23
CA ILE A 3 7.43 -4.61 -0.51
C ILE A 3 6.61 -5.45 0.47
N GLU A 4 6.23 -4.85 1.58
CA GLU A 4 5.36 -5.44 2.61
C GLU A 4 4.27 -4.44 3.01
N LEU A 5 3.01 -4.78 2.75
CA LEU A 5 1.83 -4.11 3.29
C LEU A 5 1.38 -4.83 4.55
N ARG A 6 1.33 -4.13 5.68
CA ARG A 6 0.74 -4.62 6.93
C ARG A 6 -0.56 -3.86 7.18
N VAL A 7 -1.62 -4.58 7.52
CA VAL A 7 -2.94 -4.04 7.85
C VAL A 7 -3.55 -4.79 9.03
N CYS A 8 -4.29 -4.11 9.90
CA CYS A 8 -5.05 -4.77 10.97
C CYS A 8 -6.29 -5.47 10.39
N GLN A 9 -6.44 -6.77 10.67
CA GLN A 9 -7.56 -7.59 10.22
C GLN A 9 -8.89 -7.01 10.72
N HIS A 10 -8.99 -6.64 11.99
CA HIS A 10 -10.21 -6.04 12.55
C HIS A 10 -10.55 -4.67 11.95
N CYS A 11 -9.55 -3.91 11.49
CA CYS A 11 -9.82 -2.66 10.77
C CYS A 11 -10.31 -2.95 9.34
N LEU A 12 -9.76 -3.98 8.69
CA LEU A 12 -10.21 -4.43 7.37
C LEU A 12 -11.65 -4.95 7.42
N ASP A 13 -11.99 -5.72 8.45
CA ASP A 13 -13.32 -6.31 8.66
C ASP A 13 -14.39 -5.28 9.11
N GLY A 14 -13.97 -4.07 9.51
CA GLY A 14 -14.87 -3.00 9.96
C GLY A 14 -15.16 -2.97 11.47
N ASP A 15 -14.54 -3.86 12.25
CA ASP A 15 -14.75 -3.97 13.69
C ASP A 15 -14.10 -2.82 14.47
N HIS A 16 -12.89 -2.39 14.05
CA HIS A 16 -12.08 -1.38 14.74
C HIS A 16 -11.91 -0.08 13.94
N ALA A 17 -12.63 0.07 12.82
CA ALA A 17 -12.50 1.18 11.90
C ALA A 17 -13.86 1.74 11.51
N SER A 18 -13.90 3.01 11.10
CA SER A 18 -15.08 3.53 10.40
C SER A 18 -15.20 2.85 9.03
N ALA A 19 -16.42 2.78 8.48
CA ALA A 19 -16.66 2.22 7.14
C ALA A 19 -15.70 2.81 6.09
N GLN A 20 -15.54 4.13 6.08
CA GLN A 20 -14.62 4.83 5.17
C GLN A 20 -13.16 4.40 5.34
N LYS A 21 -12.73 4.08 6.56
CA LYS A 21 -11.36 3.61 6.81
C LYS A 21 -11.20 2.16 6.37
N SER A 22 -12.21 1.31 6.58
CA SER A 22 -12.20 -0.07 6.12
C SER A 22 -12.19 -0.18 4.60
N GLU A 23 -12.99 0.62 3.90
CA GLU A 23 -12.98 0.74 2.44
C GLU A 23 -11.58 1.09 1.93
N LEU A 24 -10.95 2.12 2.54
CA LEU A 24 -9.60 2.53 2.14
C LEU A 24 -8.54 1.44 2.40
N LEU A 25 -8.69 0.66 3.48
CA LEU A 25 -7.79 -0.46 3.74
C LEU A 25 -8.00 -1.60 2.74
N GLN A 26 -9.24 -1.82 2.29
CA GLN A 26 -9.54 -2.79 1.24
C GLN A 26 -8.92 -2.35 -0.09
N ASP A 27 -9.04 -1.08 -0.47
CA ASP A 27 -8.40 -0.51 -1.66
C ASP A 27 -6.87 -0.79 -1.67
N MET A 28 -6.19 -0.59 -0.53
CA MET A 28 -4.75 -0.88 -0.41
C MET A 28 -4.44 -2.37 -0.60
N VAL A 29 -5.25 -3.24 0.00
CA VAL A 29 -5.07 -4.69 -0.10
C VAL A 29 -5.26 -5.12 -1.54
N ASP A 30 -6.29 -4.64 -2.22
CA ASP A 30 -6.60 -4.97 -3.61
C ASP A 30 -5.48 -4.51 -4.55
N CYS A 31 -4.92 -3.31 -4.32
CA CYS A 31 -3.71 -2.86 -5.03
C CYS A 31 -2.52 -3.78 -4.76
N ALA A 32 -2.24 -4.14 -3.51
CA ALA A 32 -1.10 -4.98 -3.17
C ALA A 32 -1.22 -6.39 -3.77
N GLU A 33 -2.42 -6.98 -3.79
CA GLU A 33 -2.70 -8.27 -4.42
C GLU A 33 -2.48 -8.19 -5.93
N LYS A 34 -2.95 -7.12 -6.57
CA LYS A 34 -2.69 -6.90 -8.00
C LYS A 34 -1.20 -6.72 -8.29
N ILE A 35 -0.46 -5.95 -7.49
CA ILE A 35 1.01 -5.83 -7.64
C ILE A 35 1.69 -7.21 -7.50
N GLN A 36 1.23 -8.04 -6.57
CA GLN A 36 1.77 -9.38 -6.36
C GLN A 36 1.64 -10.27 -7.61
N GLU A 37 0.52 -10.17 -8.35
CA GLU A 37 0.32 -10.88 -9.62
C GLU A 37 1.38 -10.50 -10.68
N TYR A 38 1.82 -9.24 -10.67
CA TYR A 38 2.74 -8.66 -11.67
C TYR A 38 4.12 -8.33 -11.11
N LYS A 39 4.52 -8.92 -9.99
CA LYS A 39 5.76 -8.55 -9.28
C LYS A 39 7.03 -8.58 -10.16
N GLU A 40 7.06 -9.48 -11.14
CA GLU A 40 8.18 -9.63 -12.09
C GLU A 40 8.30 -8.43 -13.05
N VAL A 41 7.20 -7.71 -13.31
CA VAL A 41 7.19 -6.49 -14.14
C VAL A 41 7.91 -5.34 -13.44
N LEU A 42 7.88 -5.32 -12.11
CA LEU A 42 8.50 -4.29 -11.27
C LEU A 42 9.86 -4.71 -10.70
N ASP A 43 10.42 -5.84 -11.16
CA ASP A 43 11.65 -6.43 -10.60
C ASP A 43 11.58 -6.60 -9.06
N LEU A 44 10.40 -6.97 -8.56
CA LEU A 44 10.14 -7.23 -7.15
C LEU A 44 10.41 -8.72 -6.84
N ASP A 45 11.37 -8.97 -5.95
CA ASP A 45 11.67 -10.31 -5.44
C ASP A 45 10.44 -10.89 -4.71
N ALA A 46 9.76 -10.04 -3.93
CA ALA A 46 8.58 -10.42 -3.16
C ALA A 46 7.63 -9.24 -2.85
N VAL A 47 6.34 -9.57 -2.75
CA VAL A 47 5.25 -8.72 -2.26
C VAL A 47 4.58 -9.47 -1.11
N HIS A 48 4.61 -8.91 0.08
CA HIS A 48 4.01 -9.51 1.28
C HIS A 48 2.80 -8.69 1.74
N ILE A 49 1.68 -9.37 2.02
CA ILE A 49 0.45 -8.74 2.51
C ILE A 49 0.11 -9.39 3.85
N ARG A 50 0.36 -8.66 4.94
CA ARG A 50 0.16 -9.14 6.30
C ARG A 50 -1.11 -8.56 6.90
N ARG A 51 -2.07 -9.44 7.18
CA ARG A 51 -3.28 -9.14 7.95
C ARG A 51 -3.04 -9.49 9.41
N VAL A 52 -2.79 -8.48 10.24
CA VAL A 52 -2.45 -8.62 11.66
C VAL A 52 -3.70 -8.98 12.44
N ARG A 53 -3.61 -10.05 13.24
CA ARG A 53 -4.65 -10.45 14.19
C ARG A 53 -4.12 -10.31 15.61
N ASP A 54 -5.02 -10.07 16.55
CA ASP A 54 -4.68 -9.89 17.97
C ASP A 54 -4.08 -11.16 18.60
N ASP A 55 -4.32 -12.33 18.00
CA ASP A 55 -3.96 -13.65 18.47
C ASP A 55 -2.71 -14.26 17.78
N GLU A 56 -2.00 -13.51 16.93
CA GLU A 56 -0.87 -14.02 16.17
C GLU A 56 0.50 -13.65 16.80
N PRO A 57 1.09 -14.52 17.64
CA PRO A 57 2.45 -14.32 18.15
C PRO A 57 3.49 -14.71 17.09
N GLY A 58 4.33 -13.75 16.69
CA GLY A 58 5.55 -14.01 15.91
C GLY A 58 5.55 -13.41 14.51
N LYS A 59 6.76 -13.12 14.02
CA LYS A 59 7.02 -12.59 12.68
C LYS A 59 7.28 -13.77 11.73
N PRO A 60 6.44 -14.04 10.71
CA PRO A 60 6.86 -14.77 9.51
C PRO A 60 7.92 -13.96 8.75
N GLU A 61 8.44 -14.45 7.60
CA GLU A 61 9.47 -13.84 6.72
C GLU A 61 9.16 -12.39 6.27
N ALA A 62 9.12 -11.48 7.23
CA ALA A 62 8.75 -10.09 7.09
C ALA A 62 10.02 -9.25 7.13
N LEU A 63 9.98 -8.10 6.47
CA LEU A 63 11.03 -7.10 6.64
C LEU A 63 11.05 -6.73 8.15
N PRO A 64 12.21 -6.67 8.83
CA PRO A 64 12.27 -6.52 10.29
C PRO A 64 11.92 -5.09 10.76
N VAL A 65 11.02 -4.40 10.07
CA VAL A 65 10.62 -3.01 10.29
C VAL A 65 9.19 -2.95 10.82
N VAL A 66 9.03 -2.32 11.97
CA VAL A 66 7.72 -2.01 12.55
C VAL A 66 7.71 -0.53 12.93
N ALA A 67 6.75 0.20 12.39
CA ALA A 67 6.50 1.58 12.75
C ALA A 67 5.73 1.67 14.06
N ALA A 68 6.15 2.59 14.91
CA ALA A 68 5.43 2.97 16.11
C ALA A 68 5.29 4.49 16.15
N THR A 69 4.22 4.98 16.74
CA THR A 69 3.98 6.40 16.97
C THR A 69 3.62 6.63 18.44
N ILE A 70 3.69 7.88 18.91
CA ILE A 70 3.27 8.25 20.26
C ILE A 70 1.89 8.89 20.16
N GLN A 71 0.90 8.29 20.84
CA GLN A 71 -0.45 8.84 20.97
C GLN A 71 -0.82 8.88 22.46
N ASN A 72 -1.29 10.03 22.95
CA ASN A 72 -1.68 10.20 24.35
C ASN A 72 -0.59 9.75 25.34
N ASP A 73 0.67 10.13 25.10
CA ASP A 73 1.85 9.74 25.88
C ASP A 73 2.13 8.22 25.95
N GLN A 74 1.52 7.43 25.05
CA GLN A 74 1.73 5.99 24.94
C GLN A 74 2.35 5.63 23.59
N ILE A 75 3.27 4.65 23.60
CA ILE A 75 3.79 4.05 22.38
C ILE A 75 2.71 3.14 21.80
N VAL A 76 2.26 3.45 20.59
CA VAL A 76 1.27 2.67 19.85
C VAL A 76 1.94 2.15 18.58
N LEU A 77 1.81 0.84 18.32
CA LEU A 77 2.27 0.26 17.07
C LEU A 77 1.33 0.68 15.94
N ASN A 78 1.87 1.04 14.79
CA ASN A 78 1.02 1.31 13.64
C ASN A 78 0.47 -0.01 13.11
N ASP A 79 -0.86 -0.07 13.08
CA ASP A 79 -1.62 -1.20 12.57
C ASP A 79 -1.55 -1.33 11.05
N THR A 80 -1.38 -0.19 10.37
CA THR A 80 -1.24 -0.09 8.92
C THR A 80 0.10 0.55 8.57
N GLN A 81 0.89 -0.12 7.73
CA GLN A 81 2.14 0.40 7.20
C GLN A 81 2.49 -0.28 5.87
N LEU A 82 3.19 0.44 4.99
CA LEU A 82 3.86 -0.12 3.82
C LEU A 82 5.37 0.04 4.01
N VAL A 83 6.11 -1.05 3.83
CA VAL A 83 7.57 -1.06 3.87
C VAL A 83 8.09 -1.48 2.50
N ALA A 84 9.03 -0.74 1.95
CA ALA A 84 9.71 -1.08 0.71
C ALA A 84 11.22 -1.14 0.91
N GLU A 85 11.86 -2.21 0.47
CA GLU A 85 13.31 -2.38 0.46
C GLU A 85 13.87 -2.15 -0.94
N GLY A 86 14.73 -1.13 -1.06
CA GLY A 86 15.47 -0.82 -2.27
C GLY A 86 16.62 -1.79 -2.52
N GLN A 87 17.18 -1.76 -3.73
CA GLN A 87 18.32 -2.62 -4.11
C GLN A 87 19.60 -2.33 -3.31
N ASP A 88 19.69 -1.14 -2.72
CA ASP A 88 20.79 -0.70 -1.85
C ASP A 88 20.62 -1.15 -0.37
N GLY A 89 19.54 -1.88 -0.07
CA GLY A 89 19.19 -2.33 1.28
C GLY A 89 18.56 -1.26 2.16
N ASN A 90 18.27 -0.07 1.61
CA ASN A 90 17.54 0.96 2.35
C ASN A 90 16.06 0.61 2.45
N MET A 91 15.46 0.97 3.60
CA MET A 91 14.05 0.72 3.90
C MET A 91 13.27 2.03 3.84
N LEU A 92 12.27 2.10 2.97
CA LEU A 92 11.27 3.14 2.96
C LEU A 92 10.06 2.66 3.77
N LEU A 93 9.53 3.52 4.64
CA LEU A 93 8.38 3.24 5.49
C LEU A 93 7.33 4.31 5.28
N TYR A 94 6.12 3.88 4.93
CA TYR A 94 4.93 4.72 4.85
C TYR A 94 3.95 4.26 5.92
N ALA A 95 3.52 5.19 6.78
CA ALA A 95 2.57 4.92 7.86
C ALA A 95 1.24 5.67 7.70
N ASN A 96 1.18 6.61 6.75
CA ASN A 96 -0.05 7.33 6.42
C ASN A 96 -0.84 6.52 5.36
N PRO A 97 -2.12 6.21 5.62
CA PRO A 97 -3.01 5.55 4.66
C PRO A 97 -3.00 6.13 3.24
N ASP A 98 -3.07 7.45 3.12
CA ASP A 98 -3.17 8.13 1.82
C ASP A 98 -1.87 7.94 1.04
N ASP A 99 -0.71 8.13 1.68
CA ASP A 99 0.61 7.90 1.09
C ASP A 99 0.78 6.42 0.66
N ILE A 100 0.33 5.49 1.50
CA ILE A 100 0.38 4.05 1.20
C ILE A 100 -0.41 3.75 -0.08
N LEU A 101 -1.66 4.21 -0.16
CA LEU A 101 -2.50 3.98 -1.34
C LEU A 101 -1.91 4.63 -2.58
N THR A 102 -1.39 5.86 -2.46
CA THR A 102 -0.72 6.57 -3.56
C THR A 102 0.48 5.79 -4.09
N VAL A 103 1.34 5.25 -3.23
CA VAL A 103 2.49 4.43 -3.65
C VAL A 103 2.01 3.16 -4.35
N LEU A 104 1.03 2.46 -3.79
CA LEU A 104 0.50 1.23 -4.38
C LEU A 104 -0.15 1.50 -5.75
N ALA A 105 -0.95 2.56 -5.87
CA ALA A 105 -1.55 2.97 -7.14
C ALA A 105 -0.50 3.35 -8.19
N GLY A 106 0.58 4.04 -7.79
CA GLY A 106 1.71 4.34 -8.68
C GLY A 106 2.39 3.08 -9.21
N ASN A 107 2.53 2.04 -8.40
CA ASN A 107 3.08 0.76 -8.86
C ASN A 107 2.15 0.08 -9.88
N ILE A 108 0.83 0.16 -9.69
CA ILE A 108 -0.16 -0.35 -10.67
C ILE A 108 -0.07 0.41 -12.00
N ASP A 109 0.10 1.74 -11.95
CA ASP A 109 0.27 2.56 -13.16
C ASP A 109 1.55 2.19 -13.92
N GLU A 110 2.66 1.94 -13.22
CA GLU A 110 3.90 1.45 -13.86
C GLU A 110 3.73 0.06 -14.49
N ILE A 111 3.02 -0.86 -13.82
CA ILE A 111 2.68 -2.16 -14.41
C ILE A 111 1.86 -1.97 -15.69
N SER A 112 0.82 -1.13 -15.64
CA SER A 112 -0.08 -0.86 -16.78
C SER A 112 0.68 -0.30 -18.00
N LYS A 113 1.75 0.47 -17.79
CA LYS A 113 2.63 0.97 -18.87
C LYS A 113 3.51 -0.12 -19.49
N ALA A 114 3.81 -1.17 -18.73
CA ALA A 114 4.79 -2.20 -19.10
C ALA A 114 4.15 -3.45 -19.71
N VAL A 115 2.84 -3.65 -19.53
CA VAL A 115 2.10 -4.81 -20.07
C VAL A 115 1.06 -4.39 -21.12
N THR A 116 0.59 -5.36 -21.91
CA THR A 116 -0.44 -5.09 -22.93
C THR A 116 -1.87 -5.26 -22.42
N GLU A 117 -2.04 -5.99 -21.32
CA GLU A 117 -3.31 -6.15 -20.62
C GLU A 117 -3.71 -4.85 -19.90
N ASP A 118 -5.01 -4.63 -19.76
CA ASP A 118 -5.52 -3.55 -18.92
C ASP A 118 -5.40 -3.95 -17.44
N VAL A 119 -4.40 -3.39 -16.76
CA VAL A 119 -4.15 -3.64 -15.34
C VAL A 119 -4.73 -2.48 -14.52
N THR A 120 -5.87 -2.75 -13.90
CA THR A 120 -6.58 -1.79 -13.05
C THR A 120 -7.08 -2.45 -11.76
N VAL A 121 -7.39 -1.61 -10.78
CA VAL A 121 -8.03 -1.98 -9.51
C VAL A 121 -9.24 -1.07 -9.33
N ASP A 122 -10.37 -1.63 -8.93
CA ASP A 122 -11.59 -0.87 -8.66
C ASP A 122 -11.48 -0.25 -7.26
N LEU A 123 -11.27 1.06 -7.20
CA LEU A 123 -11.10 1.79 -5.95
C LEU A 123 -12.43 2.34 -5.45
N SER A 124 -12.60 2.39 -4.13
CA SER A 124 -13.67 3.18 -3.51
C SER A 124 -13.62 4.64 -3.96
N ASP A 125 -14.74 5.36 -3.84
CA ASP A 125 -14.82 6.80 -4.17
C ASP A 125 -13.72 7.62 -3.47
N ARG A 126 -13.42 7.27 -2.22
CA ARG A 126 -12.37 7.92 -1.43
C ARG A 126 -10.98 7.58 -1.96
N GLY A 127 -10.72 6.31 -2.24
CA GLY A 127 -9.44 5.86 -2.79
C GLY A 127 -9.15 6.52 -4.14
N ALA A 128 -10.14 6.54 -5.03
CA ALA A 128 -10.07 7.23 -6.32
C ALA A 128 -9.80 8.73 -6.16
N GLN A 129 -10.43 9.39 -5.18
CA GLN A 129 -10.18 10.80 -4.90
C GLN A 129 -8.73 11.04 -4.47
N ILE A 130 -8.19 10.24 -3.54
CA ILE A 130 -6.80 10.34 -3.07
C ILE A 130 -5.83 10.19 -4.25
N VAL A 131 -6.00 9.12 -5.04
CA VAL A 131 -5.14 8.84 -6.19
C VAL A 131 -5.22 9.95 -7.24
N SER A 132 -6.39 10.52 -7.49
CA SER A 132 -6.55 11.62 -8.46
C SER A 132 -5.88 12.92 -8.04
N GLN A 133 -5.75 13.16 -6.73
CA GLN A 133 -5.12 14.35 -6.16
C GLN A 133 -3.61 14.17 -6.00
N ALA A 134 -3.16 12.93 -5.84
CA ALA A 134 -1.76 12.60 -5.92
C ALA A 134 -1.31 12.77 -7.37
N ASP A 135 -0.43 13.73 -7.62
CA ASP A 135 0.14 14.01 -8.94
C ASP A 135 1.12 12.90 -9.35
N LEU A 136 0.60 11.68 -9.51
CA LEU A 136 1.30 10.46 -9.86
C LEU A 136 1.73 10.43 -11.34
N GLY A 137 1.63 11.55 -12.06
CA GLY A 137 1.90 11.63 -13.49
C GLY A 137 0.77 11.08 -14.38
N ALA A 138 -0.38 10.70 -13.81
CA ALA A 138 -1.56 10.21 -14.54
C ALA A 138 -2.36 11.32 -15.27
N ASN A 139 -2.04 12.60 -15.02
CA ASN A 139 -2.60 13.73 -15.78
C ASN A 139 -1.97 13.80 -17.17
N ARG A 140 -2.42 12.94 -18.10
CA ARG A 140 -2.10 13.03 -19.54
C ARG A 140 -2.46 14.40 -20.16
N ASN A 141 -3.25 15.22 -19.48
CA ASN A 141 -3.69 16.55 -19.92
C ASN A 141 -2.83 17.72 -19.41
N GLN A 142 -1.70 17.48 -18.73
CA GLN A 142 -0.77 18.53 -18.31
C GLN A 142 0.63 18.35 -18.93
N GLN A 143 0.72 17.93 -20.20
CA GLN A 143 1.92 18.26 -20.97
C GLN A 143 1.84 19.74 -21.35
N PRO A 144 2.80 20.60 -20.95
CA PRO A 144 2.94 21.90 -21.58
C PRO A 144 3.34 21.66 -23.03
N ASP A 145 2.57 22.25 -23.96
CA ASP A 145 2.92 22.27 -25.38
C ASP A 145 4.36 22.81 -25.57
N PRO A 146 5.12 22.28 -26.56
CA PRO A 146 6.53 22.61 -26.80
C PRO A 146 6.78 24.08 -27.18
#